data_AF-V4A162-F1
#
_entry.id   AF-V4A162-F1
#
_cell.length_a   1.000
_cell.length_b   1.000
_cell.length_c   1.000
_cell.angle_alpha   90.00
_cell.angle_beta   90.00
_cell.angle_gamma   90.00
#
_symmetry.space_group_name_H-M   'P 1'
#
loop_
_entity.id
_entity.type
_entity.pdbx_description
1 polymer ?
#
loop_
_entity_poly.entity_id
_entity_poly.type
_entity_poly.pdbx_seq_one_letter_code
_entity_poly.pdbx_strand_id
1 'polypeptide(L)'
;CRLLWEFIHQLLVDSKYKHLVCWENTNELVFRIVNPTGLAELWGHQKNRTNMTYEKLSRALRYYYKMNIIRKVPGKRLTYK
;
A
#
# COMPACT_ATOMS: atom_id res chain seq x y z
N CYS A 1 -13.98 -1.24 -10.82
CA CYS A 1 -12.75 -0.44 -10.64
C CYS A 1 -12.20 -0.67 -9.24
N ARG A 2 -11.11 -1.44 -9.09
CA ARG A 2 -10.51 -1.68 -7.76
C ARG A 2 -9.90 -0.41 -7.18
N LEU A 3 -10.09 -0.17 -5.88
CA LEU A 3 -9.46 0.91 -5.12
C LEU A 3 -8.07 0.48 -4.63
N LEU A 4 -7.21 1.46 -4.31
CA LEU A 4 -5.84 1.18 -3.88
C LEU A 4 -5.80 0.40 -2.55
N TRP A 5 -6.68 0.71 -1.61
CA TRP A 5 -6.72 0.01 -0.32
C TRP A 5 -7.11 -1.47 -0.47
N GLU A 6 -8.07 -1.80 -1.35
CA GLU A 6 -8.48 -3.18 -1.64
C GLU A 6 -7.37 -3.97 -2.32
N PHE A 7 -6.60 -3.31 -3.18
CA PHE A 7 -5.43 -3.87 -3.81
C PHE A 7 -4.34 -4.20 -2.79
N ILE A 8 -4.01 -3.24 -1.91
CA ILE A 8 -3.03 -3.45 -0.84
C ILE A 8 -3.45 -4.61 0.08
N HIS A 9 -4.73 -4.65 0.47
CA HIS A 9 -5.25 -5.75 1.29
C HIS A 9 -5.11 -7.11 0.61
N GLN A 10 -5.37 -7.20 -0.70
CA GLN A 10 -5.16 -8.46 -1.44
C GLN A 10 -3.69 -8.91 -1.41
N LEU A 11 -2.76 -7.99 -1.61
CA LEU A 11 -1.33 -8.31 -1.55
C LEU A 11 -0.90 -8.73 -0.15
N LEU A 12 -1.54 -8.19 0.89
CA LEU A 12 -1.28 -8.55 2.29
C LEU A 12 -1.80 -9.94 2.68
N VAL A 13 -2.87 -10.41 2.04
CA VAL A 13 -3.41 -11.76 2.25
C VAL A 13 -2.56 -12.81 1.55
N ASP A 14 -1.98 -12.47 0.41
CA ASP A 14 -1.23 -13.40 -0.42
C ASP A 14 0.27 -13.38 -0.13
N SER A 15 0.77 -14.49 0.43
CA SER A 15 2.15 -14.62 0.90
C SER A 15 3.20 -14.42 -0.20
N LYS A 16 2.83 -14.58 -1.48
CA LYS A 16 3.75 -14.35 -2.61
C LYS A 16 4.23 -12.90 -2.68
N TYR A 17 3.44 -11.95 -2.21
CA TYR A 17 3.72 -10.51 -2.31
C TYR A 17 4.33 -9.92 -1.03
N LYS A 18 4.76 -10.75 -0.07
CA LYS A 18 5.44 -10.30 1.16
C LYS A 18 6.67 -9.42 0.90
N HIS A 19 7.33 -9.59 -0.24
CA HIS A 19 8.47 -8.77 -0.67
C HIS A 19 8.08 -7.35 -1.11
N LEU A 20 6.80 -7.10 -1.40
CA LEU A 20 6.26 -5.79 -1.76
C LEU A 20 5.62 -5.11 -0.56
N VAL A 21 4.76 -5.84 0.16
CA VAL A 21 4.01 -5.34 1.32
C VAL A 21 3.75 -6.48 2.29
N CYS A 22 3.87 -6.23 3.59
CA CYS A 22 3.66 -7.24 4.61
C CYS A 22 2.99 -6.66 5.87
N TRP A 23 2.34 -7.54 6.64
CA TRP A 23 1.89 -7.21 7.98
C TRP A 23 3.10 -7.09 8.92
N GLU A 24 3.18 -5.97 9.62
CA GLU A 24 4.09 -5.81 10.77
C GLU A 24 3.39 -6.26 12.06
N ASN A 25 2.10 -5.97 12.18
CA ASN A 25 1.25 -6.44 13.26
C ASN A 25 -0.18 -6.65 12.75
N THR A 26 -0.57 -7.91 12.55
CA THR A 26 -1.90 -8.28 12.06
C THR A 26 -3.01 -7.93 13.04
N ASN A 27 -2.75 -8.02 14.35
CA ASN A 27 -3.74 -7.71 15.39
C ASN A 27 -4.08 -6.21 15.43
N GLU A 28 -3.08 -5.37 15.12
CA GLU A 28 -3.28 -3.92 15.04
C GLU A 28 -3.59 -3.41 13.63
N LEU A 29 -3.68 -4.32 12.64
CA LEU A 29 -3.80 -4.00 11.21
C LEU A 29 -2.70 -3.07 10.71
N VAL A 30 -1.48 -3.20 11.25
CA VAL A 30 -0.33 -2.40 10.83
C VAL A 30 0.44 -3.15 9.76
N PHE A 31 0.62 -2.50 8.61
CA PHE A 31 1.39 -3.03 7.50
C PHE A 31 2.53 -2.09 7.10
N ARG A 32 3.57 -2.67 6.48
CA ARG A 32 4.70 -1.93 5.91
C ARG A 32 4.85 -2.25 4.44
N ILE A 33 5.13 -1.21 3.67
CA ILE A 33 5.54 -1.33 2.28
C ILE A 33 7.04 -1.60 2.28
N VAL A 34 7.42 -2.78 1.80
CA VAL A 34 8.80 -3.26 1.77
C VAL A 34 9.52 -2.75 0.51
N ASN A 35 8.86 -2.87 -0.64
CA ASN A 35 9.38 -2.37 -1.92
C ASN A 35 8.36 -1.37 -2.53
N PRO A 36 8.54 -0.06 -2.30
CA PRO A 36 7.64 0.97 -2.80
C PRO A 36 7.57 1.04 -4.33
N THR A 37 8.71 0.84 -5.00
CA THR A 37 8.82 0.88 -6.46
C THR A 37 8.05 -0.28 -7.08
N GLY A 38 8.33 -1.51 -6.65
CA GLY A 38 7.63 -2.69 -7.16
C GLY A 38 6.12 -2.68 -6.85
N LEU A 39 5.72 -2.15 -5.68
CA LEU A 39 4.30 -1.98 -5.36
C LEU A 39 3.62 -0.99 -6.31
N ALA A 40 4.28 0.12 -6.63
CA ALA A 40 3.76 1.12 -7.55
C ALA A 40 3.67 0.60 -8.99
N GLU A 41 4.68 -0.14 -9.45
CA GLU A 41 4.67 -0.79 -10.76
C GLU A 41 3.52 -1.80 -10.87
N LEU A 42 3.33 -2.66 -9.86
CA LEU A 42 2.25 -3.65 -9.84
C LEU A 42 0.87 -2.97 -9.82
N TRP A 43 0.72 -1.90 -9.06
CA TRP A 43 -0.50 -1.08 -9.09
C TRP A 43 -0.73 -0.40 -10.44
N GLY A 44 0.35 0.11 -11.06
CA GLY A 44 0.32 0.68 -12.40
C GLY A 44 -0.17 -0.32 -13.43
N HIS A 45 0.42 -1.52 -13.43
CA HIS A 45 0.01 -2.63 -14.30
C HIS A 45 -1.48 -2.97 -14.11
N GLN A 46 -1.95 -3.11 -12.86
CA GLN A 46 -3.36 -3.37 -12.54
C GLN A 46 -4.32 -2.28 -13.07
N LYS A 47 -3.85 -1.04 -13.21
CA LYS A 47 -4.64 0.11 -13.69
C LYS A 47 -4.36 0.48 -15.15
N ASN A 48 -3.56 -0.31 -15.86
CA ASN A 48 -3.05 -0.02 -17.19
C ASN A 48 -2.39 1.37 -17.29
N ARG A 49 -1.52 1.69 -16.32
CA ARG A 49 -0.77 2.94 -16.21
C ARG A 49 0.73 2.64 -16.14
N THR A 50 1.46 2.99 -17.19
CA THR A 50 2.91 2.74 -17.31
C THR A 50 3.78 3.64 -16.43
N ASN A 51 3.30 4.85 -16.12
CA ASN A 51 4.07 5.86 -15.36
C ASN A 51 3.63 5.96 -13.89
N MET A 52 3.23 4.85 -13.28
CA MET A 52 2.86 4.80 -11.86
C MET A 52 4.12 4.74 -10.99
N THR A 53 4.24 5.68 -10.04
CA THR A 53 5.36 5.73 -9.09
C THR A 53 4.83 5.73 -7.67
N TYR A 54 5.72 5.47 -6.71
CA TYR A 54 5.34 5.48 -5.30
C TYR A 54 4.90 6.86 -4.83
N GLU A 55 5.45 7.94 -5.37
CA GLU A 55 5.07 9.32 -5.04
C GLU A 55 3.59 9.57 -5.40
N LYS A 56 3.16 9.08 -6.57
CA LYS A 56 1.76 9.15 -7.03
C LYS A 56 0.86 8.24 -6.20
N LEU A 57 1.29 6.99 -5.94
CA LEU A 57 0.55 6.05 -5.11
C LEU A 57 0.37 6.56 -3.67
N SER A 58 1.43 7.09 -3.07
CA SER A 58 1.42 7.64 -1.72
C SER A 58 0.52 8.88 -1.62
N ARG A 59 0.27 9.59 -2.72
CA ARG A 59 -0.70 10.69 -2.75
C ARG A 59 -2.12 10.18 -2.49
N ALA A 60 -2.48 9.03 -3.04
CA ALA A 60 -3.75 8.35 -2.77
C ALA A 60 -3.83 7.83 -1.33
N LEU A 61 -2.73 7.26 -0.80
CA LEU A 61 -2.66 6.88 0.62
C LEU A 61 -2.93 8.06 1.55
N ARG A 62 -2.38 9.24 1.25
CA ARG A 62 -2.64 10.46 2.05
C ARG A 62 -4.09 10.92 1.99
N TYR A 63 -4.80 10.69 0.89
CA TYR A 63 -6.24 10.99 0.83
C TYR A 63 -7.04 10.08 1.77
N TYR A 64 -6.64 8.81 1.92
CA TYR A 64 -7.27 7.88 2.84
C TYR A 64 -7.16 8.29 4.32
N TYR A 65 -6.20 9.14 4.69
CA TYR A 65 -6.06 9.64 6.06
C TYR A 65 -7.30 10.42 6.49
N LYS A 66 -7.80 11.31 5.62
CA LYS A 66 -8.99 12.12 5.90
C LYS A 66 -10.27 11.28 5.91
N MET A 67 -10.27 10.16 5.17
CA MET A 67 -11.40 9.24 5.07
C MET A 67 -11.41 8.17 6.16
N ASN A 68 -10.42 8.16 7.07
CA ASN A 68 -10.24 7.13 8.10
C ASN A 68 -10.13 5.69 7.55
N ILE A 69 -9.66 5.52 6.31
CA ILE A 69 -9.48 4.19 5.70
C ILE A 69 -8.09 3.64 6.01
N ILE A 70 -7.05 4.47 5.87
CA ILE A 70 -5.65 4.16 6.18
C ILE A 70 -5.09 5.36 6.92
N ARG A 71 -4.20 5.15 7.88
CA ARG A 71 -3.48 6.17 8.64
C ARG A 71 -1.98 5.90 8.57
N LYS A 72 -1.19 6.97 8.65
CA LYS A 72 0.26 6.87 8.74
C LYS A 72 0.66 6.52 10.17
N VAL A 73 1.51 5.52 10.35
CA VAL A 73 2.15 5.29 11.65
C VAL A 73 3.25 6.35 11.85
N PRO A 74 3.18 7.22 12.88
CA PRO A 74 4.21 8.22 13.14
C PRO A 74 5.56 7.55 13.47
N GLY A 75 6.67 8.18 13.09
CA GLY A 75 8.02 7.68 13.38
C GLY A 75 8.49 6.45 12.59
N LYS A 76 7.59 5.64 12.01
CA LYS A 76 7.94 4.46 11.22
C LYS A 76 7.88 4.75 9.71
N ARG A 77 8.98 4.61 8.97
CA ARG A 77 8.97 4.83 7.51
C ARG A 77 8.12 3.77 6.79
N LEU A 78 7.41 4.19 5.74
CA LEU A 78 6.61 3.30 4.85
C LEU A 78 5.59 2.38 5.57
N THR A 79 5.23 2.74 6.81
CA THR A 79 4.36 1.94 7.67
C THR A 79 3.02 2.66 7.86
N TYR A 80 1.95 1.89 7.76
CA TYR A 80 0.57 2.34 7.69
C TYR A 80 -0.33 1.43 8.53
N LYS A 81 -1.48 1.96 8.94
CA LYS A 81 -2.52 1.27 9.71
C LYS A 81 -3.87 1.55 9.08
#